data_AF-A0A1G3AC94-F1
#
_entry.id   AF-A0A1G3AC94-F1
#
_cell.length_a   1.000
_cell.length_b   1.000
_cell.length_c   1.000
_cell.angle_alpha   90.00
_cell.angle_beta   90.00
_cell.angle_gamma   90.00
#
_symmetry.space_group_name_H-M   'P 1'
#
loop_
_entity.id
_entity.type
_entity.pdbx_description
1 polymer ?
#
loop_
_entity_poly.entity_id
_entity_poly.type
_entity_poly.pdbx_seq_one_letter_code
_entity_poly.pdbx_strand_id
1 'polypeptide(L)'
;MKELVVVIIIAALLVLVGIRFARTRSKDLPKFTNKDISTETRVGIFVTDFIRRDPQASQLLNPSNMSLFAQGYRPKIGIPHDPEANGQKYTDIQKYFTKKLYLDLTSIHPLNQSSFQSFVDQVGRWADQTIICAGNISVKYVLNVEGRFNFETELAKVPDGPEREEFKQCWLNDFIISTELRILAWIYVQLFNSPYVTTEKR
;
A
#
# COMPACT_ATOMS: atom_id res chain seq x y z
N MET A 1 -4.11 30.92 5.49
CA MET A 1 -3.36 31.11 4.22
C MET A 1 -2.02 30.40 4.20
N LYS A 2 -1.18 30.46 5.25
CA LYS A 2 0.13 29.77 5.25
C LYS A 2 0.03 28.23 5.20
N GLU A 3 -0.92 27.63 5.91
CA GLU A 3 -1.11 26.17 5.93
C GLU A 3 -1.54 25.59 4.57
N LEU A 4 -2.43 26.29 3.86
CA LEU A 4 -2.89 25.86 2.54
C LEU A 4 -1.75 25.87 1.51
N VAL A 5 -0.84 26.84 1.60
CA VAL A 5 0.33 26.95 0.72
C VAL A 5 1.31 25.81 0.99
N VAL A 6 1.50 25.41 2.26
CA VAL A 6 2.37 24.27 2.62
C VAL A 6 1.80 22.96 2.09
N VAL A 7 0.49 22.72 2.24
CA VAL A 7 -0.17 21.50 1.71
C VAL A 7 -0.07 21.41 0.19
N ILE A 8 -0.26 22.53 -0.52
CA ILE A 8 -0.13 22.58 -1.99
C ILE A 8 1.33 22.33 -2.41
N ILE A 9 2.30 22.88 -1.69
CA ILE A 9 3.73 22.67 -1.98
C ILE A 9 4.13 21.21 -1.74
N ILE A 10 3.67 20.58 -0.65
CA ILE A 10 3.93 19.16 -0.36
C ILE A 10 3.27 18.26 -1.40
N ALA A 11 2.00 18.52 -1.75
CA ALA A 11 1.31 17.77 -2.80
C ALA A 11 2.00 17.92 -4.17
N ALA A 12 2.43 19.13 -4.53
CA ALA A 12 3.15 19.39 -5.78
C ALA A 12 4.54 18.74 -5.81
N LEU A 13 5.27 18.72 -4.69
CA LEU A 13 6.56 18.05 -4.56
C LEU A 13 6.42 16.52 -4.63
N LEU A 14 5.41 15.95 -3.98
CA LEU A 14 5.09 14.51 -4.07
C LEU A 14 4.69 14.11 -5.49
N VAL A 15 3.94 14.96 -6.19
CA VAL A 15 3.57 14.77 -7.60
C VAL A 15 4.80 14.89 -8.51
N LEU A 16 5.71 15.85 -8.29
CA LEU A 16 6.92 16.02 -9.12
C LEU A 16 7.96 14.92 -8.89
N VAL A 17 8.15 14.47 -7.64
CA VAL A 17 8.98 13.31 -7.30
C VAL A 17 8.35 12.03 -7.87
N GLY A 18 7.02 11.88 -7.76
CA GLY A 18 6.27 10.79 -8.37
C GLY A 18 6.40 10.73 -9.89
N ILE A 19 6.31 11.87 -10.58
CA ILE A 19 6.38 11.97 -12.06
C ILE A 19 7.80 11.73 -12.57
N ARG A 20 8.84 12.24 -11.90
CA ARG A 20 10.24 11.97 -12.30
C ARG A 20 10.67 10.53 -12.03
N PHE A 21 10.12 9.85 -11.02
CA PHE A 21 10.37 8.42 -10.79
C PHE A 21 9.53 7.50 -11.69
N ALA A 22 8.33 7.92 -12.09
CA ALA A 22 7.45 7.12 -12.95
C ALA A 22 8.00 6.93 -14.37
N ARG A 23 8.78 7.88 -14.89
CA ARG A 23 9.21 7.88 -16.30
C ARG A 23 10.42 6.98 -16.62
N THR A 24 11.16 6.50 -15.62
CA THR A 24 12.44 5.79 -15.85
C THR A 24 12.46 4.31 -15.40
N ARG A 25 11.35 3.74 -14.88
CA ARG A 25 11.34 2.36 -14.34
C ARG A 25 10.29 1.40 -14.89
N SER A 26 9.35 1.86 -15.70
CA SER A 26 8.24 1.01 -16.19
C SER A 26 8.70 -0.21 -17.01
N LYS A 27 9.89 -0.20 -17.64
CA LYS A 27 10.35 -1.35 -18.45
C LYS A 27 10.84 -2.57 -17.64
N ASP A 28 11.10 -2.41 -16.34
CA ASP A 28 11.73 -3.46 -15.52
C ASP A 28 10.78 -4.19 -14.56
N LEU A 29 9.53 -3.73 -14.41
CA LEU A 29 8.56 -4.40 -13.54
C LEU A 29 8.04 -5.71 -14.17
N PRO A 30 7.72 -6.74 -13.35
CA PRO A 30 7.31 -8.03 -13.87
C PRO A 30 6.00 -7.94 -14.65
N LYS A 31 5.86 -8.75 -15.71
CA LYS A 31 4.62 -8.85 -16.46
C LYS A 31 3.56 -9.60 -15.66
N PHE A 32 2.30 -9.30 -15.93
CA PHE A 32 1.16 -9.98 -15.33
C PHE A 32 0.08 -10.20 -16.39
N THR A 33 -0.54 -11.38 -16.37
CA THR A 33 -1.58 -11.77 -17.34
C THR A 33 -2.79 -12.36 -16.63
N ASN A 34 -3.91 -12.48 -17.34
CA ASN A 34 -5.11 -13.13 -16.81
C ASN A 34 -4.85 -14.57 -16.30
N LYS A 35 -3.88 -15.29 -16.89
CA LYS A 35 -3.50 -16.64 -16.46
C LYS A 35 -2.73 -16.68 -15.15
N ASP A 36 -2.30 -15.53 -14.64
CA ASP A 36 -1.55 -15.45 -13.39
C ASP A 36 -2.49 -15.31 -12.18
N ILE A 37 -3.68 -14.73 -12.39
CA ILE A 37 -4.73 -14.59 -11.36
C ILE A 37 -5.25 -15.95 -10.90
N SER A 38 -5.31 -16.94 -11.79
CA SER A 38 -5.95 -18.23 -11.53
C SER A 38 -5.23 -19.10 -10.49
N THR A 39 -4.02 -18.73 -10.07
CA THR A 39 -3.24 -19.53 -9.10
C THR A 39 -2.47 -18.64 -8.14
N GLU A 40 -2.58 -18.91 -6.85
CA GLU A 40 -1.85 -18.20 -5.79
C GLU A 40 -0.33 -18.24 -6.01
N THR A 41 0.21 -19.36 -6.50
CA THR A 41 1.66 -19.50 -6.79
C THR A 41 2.17 -18.46 -7.80
N ARG A 42 1.40 -18.21 -8.87
CA ARG A 42 1.80 -17.23 -9.90
C ARG A 42 1.69 -15.80 -9.39
N VAL A 43 0.65 -15.50 -8.61
CA VAL A 43 0.55 -14.23 -7.88
C VAL A 43 1.74 -14.04 -6.96
N GLY A 44 2.15 -15.07 -6.21
CA GLY A 44 3.31 -15.01 -5.32
C GLY A 44 4.65 -14.77 -6.03
N ILE A 45 4.88 -15.40 -7.19
CA ILE A 45 6.07 -15.14 -8.01
C ILE A 45 6.06 -13.67 -8.47
N PHE A 46 4.93 -13.20 -9.00
CA PHE A 46 4.79 -11.83 -9.45
C PHE A 46 4.99 -10.81 -8.30
N VAL A 47 4.37 -11.01 -7.15
CA VAL A 47 4.51 -10.14 -5.96
C VAL A 47 5.96 -10.07 -5.51
N THR A 48 6.63 -11.22 -5.40
CA THR A 48 8.04 -11.29 -4.99
C THR A 48 8.92 -10.49 -5.95
N ASP A 49 8.73 -10.68 -7.25
CA ASP A 49 9.49 -9.96 -8.26
C ASP A 49 9.15 -8.47 -8.32
N PHE A 50 7.90 -8.09 -8.05
CA PHE A 50 7.47 -6.70 -8.05
C PHE A 50 8.06 -5.94 -6.86
N ILE A 51 7.93 -6.48 -5.64
CA ILE A 51 8.48 -5.90 -4.41
C ILE A 51 10.00 -5.74 -4.51
N ARG A 52 10.69 -6.71 -5.13
CA ARG A 52 12.14 -6.65 -5.33
C ARG A 52 12.57 -5.52 -6.27
N ARG A 53 11.74 -5.15 -7.26
CA ARG A 53 12.10 -4.22 -8.35
C ARG A 53 11.54 -2.82 -8.16
N ASP A 54 10.40 -2.66 -7.48
CA ASP A 54 9.81 -1.36 -7.17
C ASP A 54 10.24 -0.88 -5.77
N PRO A 55 11.02 0.22 -5.65
CA PRO A 55 11.53 0.66 -4.34
C PRO A 55 10.51 1.26 -3.38
N GLN A 56 9.30 1.57 -3.86
CA GLN A 56 8.20 1.96 -2.98
C GLN A 56 7.50 0.71 -2.43
N ALA A 57 7.22 -0.28 -3.29
CA ALA A 57 6.68 -1.57 -2.86
C ALA A 57 7.65 -2.33 -1.94
N SER A 58 8.96 -2.17 -2.14
CA SER A 58 9.97 -2.77 -1.25
C SER A 58 9.87 -2.27 0.19
N GLN A 59 9.25 -1.11 0.43
CA GLN A 59 9.05 -0.59 1.78
C GLN A 59 8.07 -1.43 2.61
N LEU A 60 7.24 -2.28 1.97
CA LEU A 60 6.44 -3.27 2.70
C LEU A 60 7.30 -4.12 3.63
N LEU A 61 8.52 -4.47 3.19
CA LEU A 61 9.46 -5.31 3.92
C LEU A 61 10.49 -4.50 4.72
N ASN A 62 10.19 -3.24 5.02
CA ASN A 62 11.06 -2.48 5.92
C ASN A 62 11.05 -3.10 7.34
N PRO A 63 12.12 -2.93 8.13
CA PRO A 63 12.22 -3.54 9.46
C PRO A 63 11.05 -3.20 10.40
N SER A 64 10.49 -1.98 10.31
CA SER A 64 9.36 -1.57 11.14
C SER A 64 8.10 -2.38 10.85
N ASN A 65 7.75 -2.57 9.57
CA ASN A 65 6.55 -3.30 9.18
C ASN A 65 6.68 -4.78 9.53
N MET A 66 7.87 -5.35 9.31
CA MET A 66 8.15 -6.72 9.73
C MET A 66 8.05 -6.89 11.25
N SER A 67 8.59 -5.93 12.02
CA SER A 67 8.52 -5.93 13.49
C SER A 67 7.08 -5.84 13.99
N LEU A 68 6.30 -4.88 13.48
CA LEU A 68 4.87 -4.74 13.83
C LEU A 68 4.10 -6.02 13.48
N PHE A 69 4.32 -6.59 12.31
CA PHE A 69 3.65 -7.83 11.92
C PHE A 69 4.01 -9.00 12.83
N ALA A 70 5.29 -9.12 13.22
CA ALA A 70 5.78 -10.13 14.16
C ALA A 70 5.23 -9.94 15.59
N GLN A 71 4.96 -8.71 16.01
CA GLN A 71 4.30 -8.37 17.27
C GLN A 71 2.79 -8.70 17.29
N GLY A 72 2.23 -9.15 16.15
CA GLY A 72 0.83 -9.55 16.06
C GLY A 72 -0.10 -8.48 15.50
N TYR A 73 0.40 -7.30 15.10
CA TYR A 73 -0.43 -6.35 14.37
C TYR A 73 -0.83 -6.96 13.02
N ARG A 74 -2.10 -6.81 12.66
CA ARG A 74 -2.66 -7.28 11.39
C ARG A 74 -3.37 -6.12 10.70
N PRO A 75 -3.29 -6.03 9.36
CA PRO A 75 -3.98 -4.97 8.64
C PRO A 75 -5.48 -4.95 8.94
N LYS A 76 -6.00 -3.77 9.28
CA LYS A 76 -7.43 -3.51 9.48
C LYS A 76 -7.91 -2.58 8.37
N ILE A 77 -7.93 -3.10 7.15
CA ILE A 77 -8.34 -2.37 5.95
C ILE A 77 -9.61 -3.04 5.40
N GLY A 78 -10.71 -2.30 5.27
CA GLY A 78 -12.03 -2.86 5.00
C GLY A 78 -12.29 -3.26 3.54
N ILE A 79 -11.42 -4.12 3.00
CA ILE A 79 -11.46 -4.61 1.61
C ILE A 79 -10.89 -6.02 1.54
N PRO A 80 -11.52 -6.89 0.75
CA PRO A 80 -12.64 -7.69 1.22
C PRO A 80 -12.18 -8.97 1.91
N HIS A 81 -10.89 -9.31 1.79
CA HIS A 81 -10.37 -10.60 2.23
C HIS A 81 -9.29 -10.41 3.27
N ASP A 82 -9.59 -10.86 4.48
CA ASP A 82 -8.57 -11.15 5.48
C ASP A 82 -7.98 -12.54 5.19
N PRO A 83 -6.68 -12.64 4.83
CA PRO A 83 -5.97 -13.92 4.68
C PRO A 83 -6.12 -14.86 5.88
N GLU A 84 -6.36 -14.29 7.07
CA GLU A 84 -6.46 -15.03 8.33
C GLU A 84 -7.90 -15.31 8.78
N ALA A 85 -8.91 -14.99 7.97
CA ALA A 85 -10.33 -15.16 8.32
C ALA A 85 -10.68 -16.61 8.73
N ASN A 86 -10.00 -17.59 8.15
CA ASN A 86 -10.21 -19.02 8.44
C ASN A 86 -9.30 -19.54 9.57
N GLY A 87 -8.69 -18.66 10.37
CA GLY A 87 -7.86 -19.02 11.52
C GLY A 87 -6.40 -19.37 11.19
N GLN A 88 -6.03 -19.43 9.91
CA GLN A 88 -4.63 -19.59 9.51
C GLN A 88 -3.86 -18.31 9.86
N LYS A 89 -2.75 -18.43 10.61
CA LYS A 89 -1.87 -17.30 10.93
C LYS A 89 -0.65 -17.27 10.03
N TYR A 90 -0.31 -16.09 9.53
CA TYR A 90 0.92 -15.85 8.79
C TYR A 90 1.96 -15.25 9.74
N THR A 91 3.19 -15.75 9.67
CA THR A 91 4.35 -15.19 10.38
C THR A 91 5.17 -14.25 9.50
N ASP A 92 4.90 -14.25 8.19
CA ASP A 92 5.62 -13.49 7.19
C ASP A 92 4.66 -12.52 6.48
N ILE A 93 5.00 -11.24 6.52
CA ILE A 93 4.17 -10.16 5.96
C ILE A 93 4.01 -10.29 4.44
N GLN A 94 5.01 -10.78 3.72
CA GLN A 94 4.95 -10.94 2.27
C GLN A 94 4.02 -12.09 1.87
N LYS A 95 4.03 -13.20 2.61
CA LYS A 95 3.09 -14.32 2.44
C LYS A 95 1.67 -13.89 2.76
N TYR A 96 1.47 -13.15 3.85
CA TYR A 96 0.17 -12.54 4.18
C TYR A 96 -0.32 -11.66 3.02
N PHE A 97 0.52 -10.75 2.54
CA PHE A 97 0.20 -9.83 1.47
C PHE A 97 -0.10 -10.55 0.15
N THR A 98 0.67 -11.58 -0.19
CA THR A 98 0.45 -12.41 -1.38
C THR A 98 -0.90 -13.11 -1.32
N LYS A 99 -1.24 -13.70 -0.16
CA LYS A 99 -2.54 -14.33 0.03
C LYS A 99 -3.67 -13.32 -0.12
N LYS A 100 -3.52 -12.14 0.49
CA LYS A 100 -4.48 -11.04 0.38
C LYS A 100 -4.72 -10.68 -1.08
N LEU A 101 -3.66 -10.32 -1.81
CA LEU A 101 -3.74 -9.92 -3.20
C LEU A 101 -4.36 -11.00 -4.08
N TYR A 102 -4.02 -12.28 -3.85
CA TYR A 102 -4.64 -13.38 -4.57
C TYR A 102 -6.16 -13.43 -4.35
N LEU A 103 -6.62 -13.39 -3.09
CA LEU A 103 -8.04 -13.39 -2.76
C LEU A 103 -8.76 -12.20 -3.40
N ASP A 104 -8.15 -11.02 -3.31
CA ASP A 104 -8.67 -9.78 -3.88
C ASP A 104 -8.82 -9.87 -5.39
N LEU A 105 -7.78 -10.30 -6.12
CA LEU A 105 -7.84 -10.48 -7.57
C LEU A 105 -8.88 -11.51 -7.98
N THR A 106 -9.04 -12.60 -7.22
CA THR A 106 -10.06 -13.64 -7.51
C THR A 106 -11.49 -13.17 -7.25
N SER A 107 -11.68 -12.14 -6.43
CA SER A 107 -13.01 -11.60 -6.13
C SER A 107 -13.56 -10.66 -7.21
N ILE A 108 -12.69 -10.18 -8.11
CA ILE A 108 -13.08 -9.29 -9.21
C ILE A 108 -13.76 -10.14 -10.29
N HIS A 109 -15.09 -10.24 -10.21
CA HIS A 109 -15.89 -10.96 -11.20
C HIS A 109 -17.07 -10.12 -11.74
N PRO A 110 -17.24 -10.01 -13.07
CA PRO A 110 -16.33 -10.47 -14.12
C PRO A 110 -15.02 -9.67 -14.11
N LEU A 111 -13.91 -10.26 -14.59
CA LEU A 111 -12.64 -9.54 -14.72
C LEU A 111 -12.67 -8.71 -16.02
N ASN A 112 -13.05 -7.45 -15.91
CA ASN A 112 -13.02 -6.48 -17.01
C ASN A 112 -12.51 -5.11 -16.51
N GLN A 113 -12.30 -4.17 -17.42
CA GLN A 113 -11.71 -2.89 -17.10
C GLN A 113 -12.51 -2.10 -16.06
N SER A 114 -13.84 -2.12 -16.16
CA SER A 114 -14.74 -1.39 -15.26
C SER A 114 -14.76 -1.97 -13.85
N SER A 115 -14.91 -3.29 -13.72
CA SER A 115 -14.94 -3.96 -12.41
C SER A 115 -13.58 -3.88 -11.71
N PHE A 116 -12.48 -4.03 -12.45
CA PHE A 116 -11.15 -3.86 -11.89
C PHE A 116 -10.93 -2.42 -11.44
N GLN A 117 -11.31 -1.42 -12.25
CA GLN A 117 -11.21 -0.02 -11.88
C GLN A 117 -12.00 0.27 -10.59
N SER A 118 -13.25 -0.17 -10.52
CA SER A 118 -14.08 0.00 -9.32
C SER A 118 -13.46 -0.63 -8.08
N PHE A 119 -12.79 -1.78 -8.22
CA PHE A 119 -12.06 -2.41 -7.13
C PHE A 119 -10.87 -1.54 -6.69
N VAL A 120 -10.02 -1.10 -7.63
CA VAL A 120 -8.88 -0.22 -7.32
C VAL A 120 -9.34 1.10 -6.69
N ASP A 121 -10.42 1.70 -7.16
CA ASP A 121 -11.02 2.90 -6.57
C ASP A 121 -11.47 2.65 -5.11
N GLN A 122 -12.00 1.47 -4.82
CA GLN A 122 -12.35 1.07 -3.45
C GLN A 122 -11.10 0.97 -2.58
N VAL A 123 -10.03 0.35 -3.07
CA VAL A 123 -8.73 0.32 -2.39
C VAL A 123 -8.18 1.74 -2.17
N GLY A 124 -8.35 2.64 -3.13
CA GLY A 124 -7.95 4.03 -3.05
C GLY A 124 -8.56 4.75 -1.85
N ARG A 125 -9.88 4.65 -1.68
CA ARG A 125 -10.60 5.32 -0.57
C ARG A 125 -10.13 4.87 0.82
N TRP A 126 -9.75 3.61 0.96
CA TRP A 126 -9.20 3.10 2.22
C TRP A 126 -7.76 3.57 2.44
N ALA A 127 -6.96 3.68 1.38
CA ALA A 127 -5.62 4.22 1.48
C ALA A 127 -5.64 5.66 2.01
N ASP A 128 -6.55 6.49 1.50
CA ASP A 128 -6.71 7.87 1.97
C ASP A 128 -6.97 7.94 3.49
N GLN A 129 -7.83 7.05 4.02
CA GLN A 129 -8.10 6.99 5.46
C GLN A 129 -6.86 6.62 6.27
N THR A 130 -6.07 5.65 5.80
CA THR A 130 -4.87 5.19 6.50
C THR A 130 -3.76 6.24 6.48
N ILE A 131 -3.59 6.93 5.35
CA ILE A 131 -2.65 8.04 5.19
C ILE A 131 -3.03 9.21 6.10
N ILE A 132 -4.32 9.57 6.15
CA ILE A 132 -4.81 10.64 7.03
C ILE A 132 -4.55 10.28 8.50
N CYS A 133 -4.83 9.04 8.91
CA CYS A 133 -4.58 8.61 10.28
C CYS A 133 -3.09 8.71 10.67
N ALA A 134 -2.20 8.09 9.88
CA ALA A 134 -0.77 8.13 10.15
C ALA A 134 -0.21 9.58 10.07
N GLY A 135 -0.70 10.36 9.11
CA GLY A 135 -0.32 11.76 8.90
C GLY A 135 -0.73 12.67 10.06
N ASN A 136 -1.95 12.54 10.57
CA ASN A 136 -2.44 13.36 11.68
C ASN A 136 -1.59 13.17 12.94
N ILE A 137 -1.27 11.92 13.28
CA ILE A 137 -0.39 11.62 14.43
C ILE A 137 1.04 12.10 14.16
N SER A 138 1.53 11.93 12.93
CA SER A 138 2.86 12.39 12.53
C SER A 138 3.01 13.91 12.69
N VAL A 139 2.01 14.68 12.30
CA VAL A 139 1.99 16.14 12.47
C VAL A 139 1.88 16.52 13.94
N LYS A 140 0.97 15.89 14.70
CA LYS A 140 0.74 16.16 16.12
C LYS A 140 2.02 16.03 16.95
N TYR A 141 2.84 15.02 16.66
CA TYR A 141 4.07 14.72 17.41
C TYR A 141 5.34 15.17 16.69
N VAL A 142 5.22 15.91 15.58
CA VAL A 142 6.35 16.42 14.79
C VAL A 142 7.34 15.31 14.46
N LEU A 143 6.80 14.20 13.94
CA LEU A 143 7.60 13.05 13.55
C LEU A 143 8.43 13.41 12.32
N ASN A 144 9.69 12.98 12.31
CA ASN A 144 10.60 13.25 11.21
C ASN A 144 10.34 12.30 10.02
N VAL A 145 9.37 12.67 9.21
CA VAL A 145 9.04 12.01 7.94
C VAL A 145 9.90 12.51 6.77
N GLU A 146 10.63 13.61 6.95
CA GLU A 146 11.53 14.21 5.96
C GLU A 146 12.96 13.66 6.13
N GLY A 147 13.22 12.47 5.61
CA GLY A 147 14.57 11.88 5.61
C GLY A 147 14.56 10.39 5.92
N ARG A 148 15.64 9.90 6.56
CA ARG A 148 15.70 8.51 7.03
C ARG A 148 14.83 8.36 8.27
N PHE A 149 13.53 8.12 8.05
CA PHE A 149 12.58 7.85 9.11
C PHE A 149 13.03 6.61 9.91
N ASN A 150 13.21 6.78 11.23
CA ASN A 150 13.52 5.69 12.16
C ASN A 150 12.30 5.41 13.02
N PHE A 151 11.56 4.35 12.69
CA PHE A 151 10.27 4.07 13.31
C PHE A 151 10.32 4.02 14.83
N GLU A 152 11.29 3.32 15.43
CA GLU A 152 11.37 3.21 16.90
C GLU A 152 11.66 4.56 17.57
N THR A 153 12.53 5.36 16.96
CA THR A 153 12.88 6.70 17.48
C THR A 153 11.69 7.67 17.38
N GLU A 154 10.96 7.60 16.28
CA GLU A 154 9.80 8.46 16.03
C GLU A 154 8.58 8.01 16.84
N LEU A 155 8.34 6.70 16.95
CA LEU A 155 7.29 6.11 17.78
C LEU A 155 7.43 6.50 19.27
N ALA A 156 8.67 6.60 19.77
CA ALA A 156 8.94 7.00 21.14
C ALA A 156 8.43 8.42 21.49
N LYS A 157 8.24 9.28 20.48
CA LYS A 157 7.68 10.64 20.66
C LYS A 157 6.17 10.63 20.91
N VAL A 158 5.46 9.60 20.44
CA VAL A 158 4.03 9.40 20.69
C VAL A 158 3.88 8.79 22.09
N PRO A 159 3.16 9.37 23.06
CA PRO A 159 3.04 8.81 24.41
C PRO A 159 2.48 7.39 24.44
N ASP A 160 2.92 6.58 25.40
CA ASP A 160 2.33 5.25 25.64
C ASP A 160 0.82 5.33 25.88
N GLY A 161 0.07 4.48 25.20
CA GLY A 161 -1.39 4.43 25.31
C GLY A 161 -2.09 4.13 23.99
N PRO A 162 -3.43 4.28 23.94
CA PRO A 162 -4.24 3.93 22.78
C PRO A 162 -3.82 4.62 21.47
N GLU A 163 -3.34 5.86 21.54
CA GLU A 163 -2.90 6.61 20.36
C GLU A 163 -1.61 6.07 19.74
N ARG A 164 -0.66 5.60 20.55
CA ARG A 164 0.55 4.92 20.05
C ARG A 164 0.18 3.61 19.34
N GLU A 165 -0.79 2.88 19.88
CA GLU A 165 -1.30 1.65 19.29
C GLU A 165 -2.05 1.90 17.98
N GLU A 166 -2.86 2.97 17.93
CA GLU A 166 -3.51 3.44 16.72
C GLU A 166 -2.49 3.85 15.65
N PHE A 167 -1.43 4.58 16.03
CA PHE A 167 -0.36 4.95 15.11
C PHE A 167 0.31 3.75 14.48
N LYS A 168 0.71 2.75 15.28
CA LYS A 168 1.30 1.50 14.78
C LYS A 168 0.37 0.78 13.80
N GLN A 169 -0.92 0.74 14.11
CA GLN A 169 -1.94 0.13 13.25
C GLN A 169 -2.08 0.88 11.93
N CYS A 170 -2.21 2.21 11.97
CA CYS A 170 -2.34 3.04 10.77
C CYS A 170 -1.08 3.02 9.91
N TRP A 171 0.10 3.01 10.54
CA TRP A 171 1.38 2.85 9.87
C TRP A 171 1.44 1.55 9.07
N LEU A 172 1.18 0.40 9.72
CA LEU A 172 1.17 -0.90 9.04
C LEU A 172 0.12 -0.95 7.91
N ASN A 173 -1.07 -0.42 8.16
CA ASN A 173 -2.14 -0.38 7.17
C ASN A 173 -1.73 0.39 5.91
N ASP A 174 -1.11 1.57 6.08
CA ASP A 174 -0.68 2.43 4.96
C ASP A 174 0.33 1.69 4.07
N PHE A 175 1.35 1.03 4.63
CA PHE A 175 2.32 0.31 3.82
C PHE A 175 1.71 -0.86 3.05
N ILE A 176 0.78 -1.60 3.67
CA ILE A 176 0.09 -2.71 3.02
C ILE A 176 -0.75 -2.20 1.85
N ILE A 177 -1.59 -1.19 2.09
CA ILE A 177 -2.55 -0.72 1.10
C ILE A 177 -1.90 0.11 0.00
N SER A 178 -0.88 0.90 0.31
CA SER A 178 -0.09 1.65 -0.68
C SER A 178 0.68 0.70 -1.59
N THR A 179 1.20 -0.42 -1.05
CA THR A 179 1.84 -1.47 -1.86
C THR A 179 0.82 -2.19 -2.75
N GLU A 180 -0.36 -2.48 -2.21
CA GLU A 180 -1.47 -3.07 -2.97
C GLU A 180 -1.90 -2.19 -4.13
N LEU A 181 -2.19 -0.90 -3.90
CA LEU A 181 -2.57 0.05 -4.93
C LEU A 181 -1.55 0.13 -6.05
N ARG A 182 -0.27 0.20 -5.69
CA ARG A 182 0.82 0.26 -6.65
C ARG A 182 0.88 -0.99 -7.53
N ILE A 183 0.71 -2.17 -6.94
CA ILE A 183 0.65 -3.43 -7.67
C ILE A 183 -0.60 -3.51 -8.54
N LEU A 184 -1.78 -3.17 -8.01
CA LEU A 184 -3.04 -3.21 -8.74
C LEU A 184 -3.05 -2.23 -9.93
N ALA A 185 -2.52 -1.02 -9.75
CA ALA A 185 -2.37 -0.06 -10.84
C ALA A 185 -1.45 -0.60 -11.95
N TRP A 186 -0.38 -1.32 -11.58
CA TRP A 186 0.47 -1.98 -12.56
C TRP A 186 -0.25 -3.12 -13.28
N ILE A 187 -0.96 -3.99 -12.56
CA ILE A 187 -1.77 -5.06 -13.13
C ILE A 187 -2.81 -4.49 -14.11
N TYR A 188 -3.50 -3.40 -13.74
CA TYR A 188 -4.47 -2.73 -14.61
C TYR A 188 -3.86 -2.35 -15.97
N VAL A 189 -2.66 -1.75 -15.96
CA VAL A 189 -1.93 -1.40 -17.19
C VAL A 189 -1.62 -2.64 -18.02
N GLN A 190 -1.17 -3.73 -17.38
CA GLN A 190 -0.82 -4.96 -18.08
C GLN A 190 -2.04 -5.64 -18.70
N LEU A 191 -3.20 -5.62 -18.04
CA LEU A 191 -4.40 -6.32 -18.50
C LEU A 191 -5.19 -5.54 -19.56
N PHE A 192 -5.24 -4.21 -19.45
CA PHE A 192 -6.12 -3.37 -20.29
C PHE A 192 -5.35 -2.46 -21.25
N ASN A 193 -4.01 -2.49 -21.22
CA ASN A 193 -3.15 -1.64 -22.04
C ASN A 193 -3.51 -0.14 -21.96
N SER A 194 -3.96 0.29 -20.78
CA SER A 194 -4.38 1.65 -20.47
C SER A 194 -3.83 2.04 -19.10
N PRO A 195 -3.33 3.27 -18.91
CA PRO A 195 -3.03 3.77 -17.57
C PRO A 195 -4.29 3.71 -16.71
N TYR A 196 -4.12 3.31 -15.45
CA TYR A 196 -5.13 3.58 -14.43
C TYR A 196 -5.16 5.09 -14.18
N VAL A 197 -6.35 5.68 -14.29
CA VAL A 197 -6.59 7.09 -14.00
C VAL A 197 -7.61 7.15 -12.88
N THR A 198 -7.22 7.69 -11.73
CA THR A 198 -8.15 7.96 -10.63
C THR A 198 -9.24 8.89 -11.12
N THR A 199 -10.50 8.50 -11.02
CA THR A 199 -11.64 9.30 -11.49
C THR A 199 -11.99 10.49 -10.60
N GLU A 200 -11.28 10.69 -9.50
CA GLU A 200 -11.53 11.81 -8.61
C GLU A 200 -11.10 13.15 -9.24
N LYS A 201 -12.10 13.99 -9.49
CA LYS A 201 -11.94 15.44 -9.38
C LYS A 201 -11.55 15.73 -7.93
N ARG A 202 -10.25 15.83 -7.67
CA ARG A 202 -9.69 16.36 -6.42
C ARG A 202 -10.03 17.84 -6.27
#